data_AF-A0A8J6LPQ3-F1
#
_entry.id   AF-A0A8J6LPQ3-F1
#
_cell.length_a   1.000
_cell.length_b   1.000
_cell.length_c   1.000
_cell.angle_alpha   90.00
_cell.angle_beta   90.00
_cell.angle_gamma   90.00
#
_symmetry.space_group_name_H-M   'P 1'
#
loop_
_entity.id
_entity.type
_entity.pdbx_description
1 polymer ?
#
loop_
_entity_poly.entity_id
_entity_poly.type
_entity_poly.pdbx_seq_one_letter_code
_entity_poly.pdbx_strand_id
1 'polypeptide(L)'
;MCKLSSRRGWRMISRPIRMLFEEHGELLNLFEKFKELKTREDQVNSLELAEHASTVMNTLDEGIKGLDNLDVFFEYLHQVGASHRRIPGFKVEYFWVSLK
;
A
#
# COMPACT_ATOMS: atom_id res chain seq x y z
N MET A 1 -10.59 -14.76 -9.87
CA MET A 1 -11.47 -14.18 -8.84
C MET A 1 -11.10 -14.78 -7.48
N CYS A 2 -10.38 -14.03 -6.64
CA CYS A 2 -9.82 -14.55 -5.39
C CYS A 2 -10.86 -14.52 -4.26
N LYS A 3 -11.02 -15.64 -3.54
CA LYS A 3 -11.94 -15.81 -2.40
C LYS A 3 -11.44 -15.04 -1.17
N LEU A 4 -11.77 -13.76 -1.06
CA LEU A 4 -11.69 -13.02 0.21
C LEU A 4 -13.05 -12.39 0.51
N SER A 5 -14.05 -13.25 0.73
CA SER A 5 -15.46 -12.88 0.97
C SER A 5 -15.78 -12.56 2.46
N SER A 6 -14.77 -12.22 3.27
CA SER A 6 -14.96 -11.96 4.70
C SER A 6 -14.44 -10.59 5.07
N ARG A 7 -15.29 -9.77 5.72
CA ARG A 7 -14.91 -8.47 6.31
C ARG A 7 -13.67 -8.56 7.22
N ARG A 8 -13.41 -9.74 7.82
CA ARG A 8 -12.18 -9.99 8.59
C ARG A 8 -10.91 -10.02 7.73
N GLY A 9 -10.96 -10.58 6.52
CA GLY A 9 -9.79 -10.62 5.63
C GLY A 9 -9.36 -9.23 5.16
N TRP A 10 -10.34 -8.39 4.81
CA TRP A 10 -10.12 -7.00 4.38
C TRP A 10 -9.51 -6.13 5.48
N ARG A 11 -9.93 -6.35 6.75
CA ARG A 11 -9.34 -5.66 7.89
C ARG A 11 -7.90 -6.08 8.17
N MET A 12 -7.52 -7.31 7.85
CA MET A 12 -6.15 -7.77 8.03
C MET A 12 -5.22 -7.25 6.93
N ILE A 13 -5.65 -7.25 5.66
CA ILE A 13 -4.78 -6.85 4.53
C ILE A 13 -4.40 -5.37 4.58
N SER A 14 -5.31 -4.49 5.00
CA SER A 14 -4.99 -3.06 5.17
C SER A 14 -4.27 -2.72 6.46
N ARG A 15 -4.01 -3.68 7.35
CA ARG A 15 -3.42 -3.40 8.66
C ARG A 15 -2.06 -2.68 8.59
N PRO A 16 -1.09 -3.09 7.76
CA PRO A 16 0.20 -2.41 7.70
C PRO A 16 0.08 -0.95 7.24
N ILE A 17 -0.74 -0.69 6.22
CA ILE A 17 -0.96 0.66 5.70
C ILE A 17 -1.72 1.53 6.71
N ARG A 18 -2.65 0.96 7.48
CA ARG A 18 -3.30 1.71 8.57
C ARG A 18 -2.31 2.13 9.64
N MET A 19 -1.45 1.22 10.09
CA MET A 19 -0.43 1.56 11.10
C MET A 19 0.50 2.68 10.59
N LEU A 20 0.85 2.65 9.29
CA LEU A 20 1.59 3.73 8.65
C LEU A 20 0.87 5.07 8.77
N PHE A 21 -0.44 5.13 8.48
CA PHE A 21 -1.20 6.38 8.57
C PHE A 21 -1.54 6.80 10.01
N GLU A 22 -1.64 5.86 10.94
CA GLU A 22 -1.82 6.17 12.37
C GLU A 22 -0.55 6.83 12.95
N GLU A 23 0.64 6.43 12.51
CA GLU A 23 1.91 7.01 12.97
C GLU A 23 2.40 8.20 12.15
N HIS A 24 2.13 8.21 10.84
CA HIS A 24 2.60 9.20 9.87
C HIS A 24 1.42 9.76 9.06
N GLY A 25 0.48 10.38 9.78
CA GLY A 25 -0.79 10.85 9.24
C GLY A 25 -0.67 11.87 8.10
N GLU A 26 0.45 12.59 8.01
CA GLU A 26 0.74 13.51 6.91
C GLU A 26 0.84 12.82 5.54
N LEU A 27 1.17 11.52 5.52
CA LEU A 27 1.27 10.73 4.29
C LEU A 27 -0.08 10.55 3.60
N LEU A 28 -1.20 10.63 4.34
CA LEU A 28 -2.55 10.60 3.77
C LEU A 28 -2.77 11.69 2.71
N ASN A 29 -2.06 12.82 2.81
CA ASN A 29 -2.18 13.93 1.85
C ASN A 29 -1.71 13.56 0.43
N LEU A 30 -0.94 12.47 0.28
CA LEU A 30 -0.51 11.96 -1.02
C LEU A 30 -1.61 11.15 -1.74
N PHE A 31 -2.70 10.81 -1.03
CA PHE A 31 -3.72 9.88 -1.51
C PHE A 31 -5.08 10.55 -1.69
N GLU A 32 -5.36 11.06 -2.89
CA GLU A 32 -6.60 11.81 -3.17
C GLU A 32 -7.89 11.08 -2.77
N LYS A 33 -7.94 9.75 -2.97
CA LYS A 33 -9.15 8.94 -2.77
C LYS A 33 -9.52 8.72 -1.29
N PHE A 34 -8.54 8.78 -0.39
CA PHE A 34 -8.75 8.43 1.01
C PHE A 34 -7.99 9.35 2.00
N LYS A 35 -7.61 10.54 1.54
CA LYS A 35 -6.97 11.58 2.37
C LYS A 35 -7.76 11.98 3.62
N GLU A 36 -9.08 11.77 3.61
CA GLU A 36 -9.95 12.10 4.75
C GLU A 36 -10.07 10.97 5.78
N LEU A 37 -9.48 9.80 5.55
CA LEU A 37 -9.46 8.68 6.50
C LEU A 37 -8.47 8.93 7.64
N LYS A 38 -8.74 9.96 8.45
CA LYS A 38 -7.87 10.45 9.53
C LYS A 38 -8.01 9.64 10.81
N THR A 39 -9.09 8.85 10.94
CA THR A 39 -9.32 8.02 12.13
C THR A 39 -9.16 6.54 11.81
N ARG A 40 -8.79 5.77 12.83
CA ARG A 40 -8.73 4.30 12.75
C ARG A 40 -10.06 3.69 12.31
N GLU A 41 -11.17 4.25 12.76
CA GLU A 41 -12.51 3.74 12.42
C GLU A 41 -12.81 3.92 10.93
N ASP A 42 -12.49 5.09 10.37
CA ASP A 42 -12.65 5.37 8.93
C ASP A 42 -11.78 4.42 8.09
N GLN A 43 -10.52 4.24 8.51
CA GLN A 43 -9.57 3.38 7.80
C GLN A 43 -9.96 1.89 7.84
N VAL A 44 -10.48 1.39 8.96
CA VAL A 44 -10.87 -0.03 9.12
C VAL A 44 -12.07 -0.39 8.25
N ASN A 45 -12.91 0.60 7.93
CA ASN A 45 -14.14 0.41 7.17
C ASN A 45 -14.03 0.83 5.69
N SER A 46 -12.94 1.48 5.28
CA SER A 46 -12.74 1.89 3.89
C SER A 46 -12.43 0.71 2.97
N LEU A 47 -13.24 0.63 1.90
CA LEU A 47 -13.04 -0.32 0.81
C LEU A 47 -11.82 0.06 -0.01
N GLU A 48 -11.67 1.34 -0.31
CA GLU A 48 -10.61 1.93 -1.12
C GLU A 48 -9.23 1.68 -0.51
N LEU A 49 -9.12 1.82 0.81
CA LEU A 49 -7.88 1.53 1.53
C LEU A 49 -7.53 0.04 1.48
N ALA A 50 -8.53 -0.83 1.58
CA ALA A 50 -8.33 -2.27 1.47
C ALA A 50 -7.95 -2.70 0.05
N GLU A 51 -8.53 -2.08 -0.97
CA GLU A 51 -8.14 -2.28 -2.37
C GLU A 51 -6.70 -1.84 -2.62
N HIS A 52 -6.33 -0.65 -2.13
CA HIS A 52 -4.95 -0.17 -2.24
C HIS A 52 -3.96 -1.12 -1.55
N ALA A 53 -4.28 -1.55 -0.32
CA ALA A 53 -3.47 -2.52 0.39
C ALA A 53 -3.36 -3.85 -0.35
N SER A 54 -4.44 -4.33 -0.97
CA SER A 54 -4.41 -5.52 -1.80
C SER A 54 -3.48 -5.36 -2.99
N THR A 55 -3.53 -4.24 -3.70
CA THR A 55 -2.60 -3.96 -4.81
C THR A 55 -1.16 -3.98 -4.34
N VAL A 56 -0.83 -3.28 -3.24
CA VAL A 56 0.54 -3.27 -2.70
C VAL A 56 1.00 -4.68 -2.31
N MET A 57 0.18 -5.43 -1.57
CA MET A 57 0.54 -6.78 -1.12
C MET A 57 0.71 -7.75 -2.29
N ASN A 58 -0.14 -7.66 -3.33
CA ASN A 58 0.01 -8.49 -4.52
C ASN A 58 1.28 -8.12 -5.30
N THR A 59 1.61 -6.83 -5.44
CA THR A 59 2.85 -6.41 -6.10
C THR A 59 4.09 -6.91 -5.35
N LEU A 60 4.06 -6.90 -4.01
CA LEU A 60 5.14 -7.47 -3.19
C LEU A 60 5.23 -8.99 -3.38
N ASP A 61 4.09 -9.70 -3.37
CA ASP A 61 4.03 -11.16 -3.57
C ASP A 61 4.59 -11.56 -4.95
N GLU A 62 4.21 -10.85 -6.02
CA GLU A 62 4.76 -11.07 -7.36
C GLU A 62 6.25 -10.75 -7.43
N GLY A 63 6.72 -9.70 -6.73
CA GLY A 63 8.14 -9.42 -6.59
C GLY A 63 8.92 -10.55 -5.92
N ILE A 64 8.36 -11.15 -4.85
CA ILE A 64 8.98 -12.28 -4.14
C ILE A 64 9.03 -13.53 -5.03
N LYS A 65 7.95 -13.86 -5.74
CA LYS A 65 7.93 -14.96 -6.72
C LYS A 65 8.91 -14.72 -7.86
N GLY A 66 9.11 -13.47 -8.25
CA GLY A 66 10.07 -13.05 -9.26
C GLY A 66 11.53 -13.20 -8.84
N LEU A 67 11.86 -13.55 -7.60
CA LEU A 67 13.26 -13.71 -7.18
C LEU A 67 13.98 -14.86 -7.93
N ASP A 68 13.23 -15.85 -8.42
CA ASP A 68 13.78 -16.92 -9.27
C ASP A 68 14.09 -16.41 -10.69
N ASN A 69 13.57 -15.24 -11.09
CA ASN A 69 13.84 -14.57 -12.35
C ASN A 69 14.08 -13.06 -12.11
N LEU A 70 15.34 -12.72 -11.81
CA LEU A 70 15.75 -11.37 -11.44
C LEU A 70 15.39 -10.31 -12.49
N ASP A 71 15.33 -10.64 -13.77
CA ASP A 71 14.94 -9.69 -14.82
C ASP A 71 13.49 -9.23 -14.64
N VAL A 72 12.59 -10.18 -14.38
CA VAL A 72 11.17 -9.89 -14.10
C VAL A 72 11.04 -9.08 -12.80
N PHE A 73 11.82 -9.42 -11.77
CA PHE A 73 11.84 -8.67 -10.52
C PHE A 73 12.25 -7.20 -10.72
N PHE A 74 13.34 -6.95 -11.46
CA PHE A 74 13.80 -5.59 -11.71
C PHE A 74 12.85 -4.79 -12.60
N GLU A 75 12.19 -5.44 -13.57
CA GLU A 75 11.14 -4.79 -14.37
C GLU A 75 9.98 -4.30 -13.49
N TYR A 76 9.48 -5.15 -12.59
CA TYR A 76 8.46 -4.76 -11.62
C TYR A 76 8.93 -3.62 -10.71
N LEU A 77 10.15 -3.71 -10.17
CA LEU A 77 10.70 -2.68 -9.27
C LEU A 77 10.82 -1.33 -9.98
N HIS A 78 11.30 -1.31 -11.22
CA HIS A 78 11.38 -0.09 -12.02
C HIS A 78 10.00 0.49 -12.32
N GLN A 79 9.02 -0.34 -12.63
CA GLN A 79 7.65 0.11 -12.89
C GLN A 79 7.03 0.75 -11.64
N VAL A 80 7.17 0.11 -10.47
CA VAL A 80 6.67 0.62 -9.19
C VAL A 80 7.38 1.92 -8.80
N GLY A 81 8.70 1.97 -8.92
CA GLY A 81 9.47 3.19 -8.63
C GLY A 81 9.09 4.35 -9.56
N ALA A 82 8.90 4.07 -10.85
CA ALA A 82 8.47 5.06 -11.82
C ALA A 82 7.05 5.59 -11.56
N SER A 83 6.13 4.73 -11.10
CA SER A 83 4.76 5.15 -10.77
C SER A 83 4.73 6.06 -9.54
N HIS A 84 5.52 5.76 -8.49
CA HIS A 84 5.57 6.56 -7.28
C HIS A 84 6.21 7.94 -7.51
N ARG A 85 7.25 8.02 -8.35
CA ARG A 85 7.89 9.31 -8.70
C ARG A 85 6.97 10.29 -9.42
N ARG A 86 5.85 9.82 -10.00
CA ARG A 86 4.87 10.67 -10.68
C ARG A 86 3.86 11.31 -9.71
N ILE A 87 3.83 10.88 -8.44
CA ILE A 87 2.90 11.39 -7.43
C ILE A 87 3.43 12.76 -6.93
N PRO A 88 2.65 13.85 -7.07
CA PRO A 88 3.05 15.15 -6.55
C PRO A 88 3.35 15.11 -5.05
N GLY A 89 4.49 15.67 -4.63
CA GLY A 89 4.90 15.70 -3.23
C GLY A 89 5.48 14.38 -2.69
N PHE A 90 5.55 13.33 -3.52
CA PHE A 90 6.22 12.09 -3.14
C PHE A 90 7.72 12.30 -2.90
N LYS A 91 8.24 11.62 -1.89
CA LYS A 91 9.64 11.61 -1.50
C LYS A 91 10.10 10.15 -1.34
N VAL A 92 11.30 9.83 -1.82
CA VAL A 92 11.82 8.44 -1.78
C VAL A 92 11.97 7.94 -0.35
N GLU A 93 12.21 8.85 0.58
CA GLU A 93 12.30 8.65 2.02
C GLU A 93 11.03 7.99 2.59
N TYR A 94 9.86 8.18 1.97
CA TYR A 94 8.61 7.58 2.42
C TYR A 94 8.58 6.05 2.29
N PHE A 95 9.41 5.44 1.43
CA PHE A 95 9.57 3.98 1.41
C PHE A 95 10.30 3.43 2.64
N TRP A 96 11.06 4.28 3.33
CA TRP A 96 11.92 3.90 4.45
C TRP A 96 11.33 4.31 5.80
N VAL A 97 10.11 4.82 5.81
CA VAL A 97 9.40 5.17 7.04
C VAL A 97 9.14 3.89 7.84
N SER A 98 9.77 3.81 9.01
CA SER A 98 9.62 2.71 9.95
C SER A 98 8.48 2.99 10.94
N LEU A 99 7.74 1.94 11.27
CA LEU A 99 6.79 1.93 12.39
C LEU A 99 7.57 1.75 13.69
N LYS A 100 7.14 2.44 14.76
CA LYS A 100 7.77 2.35 16.09
C LYS A 100 7.30 1.15 16.90
#